data_AF-A0A6G5A8V2-F1
#
_entry.id   AF-A0A6G5A8V2-F1
#
_cell.length_a   1.000
_cell.length_b   1.000
_cell.length_c   1.000
_cell.angle_alpha   90.00
_cell.angle_beta   90.00
_cell.angle_gamma   90.00
#
_symmetry.space_group_name_H-M   'P 1'
#
loop_
_entity.id
_entity.type
_entity.pdbx_description
1 polymer ?
#
loop_
_entity_poly.entity_id
_entity_poly.type
_entity_poly.pdbx_seq_one_letter_code
_entity_poly.pdbx_strand_id
1 'polypeptide(L)'
;MSSQSSIIFIMVQVVHSSICAPTSYLEKIVFPELIEVRDISAEKVLKITEDLTLYLEKSSVLAKEFLLRTYDERLMQHTYLDGESLEENLYHDLRSLSSVMVSQESGLKVEGVLGPRLTIRPSLEAARTADGHNAHILYEVADETESGSEAVFTHASSNVPDRQENKGDTVDLIRPELLICVDSTFASQFPDHKALLRYVIISVNSVNVRYLTVSEPAVRLRLC
;
A
#
# COMPACT_ATOMS: atom_id res chain seq x y z
N MET A 1 -27.16 22.46 10.75
CA MET A 1 -26.77 22.44 9.33
C MET A 1 -26.15 21.08 9.07
N SER A 2 -26.79 20.28 8.24
CA SER A 2 -26.45 18.86 8.05
C SER A 2 -25.30 18.74 7.05
N SER A 3 -24.14 18.24 7.51
CA SER A 3 -23.01 17.91 6.65
C SER A 3 -23.41 16.71 5.78
N GLN A 4 -23.58 16.92 4.48
CA GLN A 4 -23.79 15.82 3.54
C GLN A 4 -22.43 15.19 3.20
N SER A 5 -22.04 14.19 3.97
CA SER A 5 -20.95 13.30 3.61
C SER A 5 -21.38 12.43 2.43
N SER A 6 -20.95 12.78 1.21
CA SER A 6 -21.07 11.89 0.06
C SER A 6 -20.04 10.78 0.19
N ILE A 7 -20.48 9.56 0.51
CA ILE A 7 -19.62 8.38 0.59
C ILE A 7 -19.56 7.78 -0.82
N ILE A 8 -18.38 7.85 -1.45
CA ILE A 8 -18.10 7.19 -2.73
C ILE A 8 -17.35 5.90 -2.41
N PHE A 9 -17.96 4.76 -2.75
CA PHE A 9 -17.33 3.45 -2.69
C PHE A 9 -16.68 3.15 -4.04
N ILE A 10 -15.36 3.01 -4.07
CA ILE A 10 -14.64 2.55 -5.27
C ILE A 10 -14.27 1.09 -5.05
N MET A 11 -14.74 0.22 -5.95
CA MET A 11 -14.39 -1.19 -5.98
C MET A 11 -13.19 -1.38 -6.92
N VAL A 12 -12.06 -1.82 -6.40
CA VAL A 12 -10.87 -2.16 -7.20
C VAL A 12 -10.76 -3.67 -7.30
N GLN A 13 -10.74 -4.18 -8.53
CA GLN A 13 -10.48 -5.59 -8.84
C GLN A 13 -9.02 -5.74 -9.23
N VAL A 14 -8.27 -6.55 -8.48
CA VAL A 14 -6.91 -6.94 -8.87
C VAL A 14 -7.01 -8.29 -9.57
N VAL A 15 -6.99 -8.27 -10.91
CA VAL A 15 -7.07 -9.46 -11.75
C VAL A 15 -5.69 -9.77 -12.31
N HIS A 16 -5.17 -10.98 -12.06
CA HIS A 16 -3.90 -11.39 -12.65
C HIS A 16 -4.09 -11.76 -14.13
N SER A 17 -3.64 -10.92 -15.06
CA SER A 17 -3.51 -11.30 -16.47
C SER A 17 -2.20 -12.09 -16.64
N SER A 18 -2.25 -13.23 -17.33
CA SER A 18 -1.10 -14.14 -17.51
C SER A 18 0.03 -13.59 -18.39
N ILE A 19 0.16 -12.27 -18.52
CA ILE A 19 1.27 -11.63 -19.18
C ILE A 19 2.39 -11.52 -18.16
N CYS A 20 3.19 -12.58 -18.09
CA CYS A 20 4.46 -12.58 -17.38
C CYS A 20 5.38 -11.57 -18.09
N ALA A 21 5.32 -10.31 -17.67
CA ALA A 21 6.37 -9.36 -18.00
C ALA A 21 7.66 -9.94 -17.41
N PRO A 22 8.71 -10.16 -18.22
CA PRO A 22 9.97 -10.63 -17.66
C PRO A 22 10.44 -9.60 -16.64
N THR A 23 10.66 -10.04 -15.40
CA THR A 23 11.51 -9.32 -14.43
C THR A 23 12.94 -9.35 -14.96
N SER A 24 13.22 -8.62 -16.03
CA SER A 24 14.57 -8.10 -16.19
C SER A 24 14.75 -7.02 -15.12
N TYR A 25 16.00 -6.76 -14.74
CA TYR A 25 16.47 -5.67 -13.86
C TYR A 25 16.82 -6.07 -12.42
N LEU A 26 18.10 -6.47 -12.28
CA LEU A 26 18.99 -6.36 -11.12
C LEU A 26 18.33 -6.47 -9.73
N GLU A 27 18.19 -7.70 -9.24
CA GLU A 27 18.02 -7.92 -7.80
C GLU A 27 19.34 -7.60 -7.07
N LYS A 28 19.28 -6.77 -6.03
CA LYS A 28 20.42 -6.44 -5.17
C LYS A 28 20.13 -6.84 -3.73
N ILE A 29 21.01 -7.65 -3.16
CA ILE A 29 20.95 -8.00 -1.73
C ILE A 29 21.47 -6.82 -0.90
N VAL A 30 20.71 -6.43 0.12
CA VAL A 30 21.05 -5.37 1.08
C VAL A 30 20.76 -5.81 2.50
N PHE A 31 21.31 -5.08 3.47
CA PHE A 31 21.11 -5.31 4.90
C PHE A 31 20.70 -3.98 5.53
N PRO A 32 19.41 -3.67 5.58
CA PRO A 32 18.95 -2.40 6.11
C PRO A 32 19.18 -2.31 7.62
N GLU A 33 19.30 -1.09 8.11
CA GLU A 33 19.45 -0.77 9.52
C GLU A 33 18.42 0.27 9.93
N LEU A 34 17.76 0.03 11.07
CA LEU A 34 16.79 0.95 11.64
C LEU A 34 17.44 1.70 12.79
N ILE A 35 17.51 3.03 12.65
CA ILE A 35 18.07 3.94 13.64
C ILE A 35 16.90 4.67 14.30
N GLU A 36 16.77 4.51 15.61
CA GLU A 36 15.77 5.21 16.41
C GLU A 36 16.43 6.39 17.12
N VAL A 37 15.92 7.60 16.87
CA VAL A 37 16.42 8.80 17.54
C VAL A 37 15.93 8.78 18.98
N ARG A 38 16.82 9.03 19.94
CA ARG A 38 16.53 8.94 21.39
C ARG A 38 15.74 10.15 21.94
N ASP A 39 15.30 11.05 21.08
CA ASP A 39 14.52 12.23 21.46
C ASP A 39 13.02 11.99 21.29
N ILE A 40 12.22 12.89 21.87
CA ILE A 40 10.77 12.78 22.07
C ILE A 40 9.97 12.62 20.75
N SER A 41 10.58 12.89 19.59
CA SER A 41 9.97 12.59 18.29
C SER A 41 10.20 11.12 17.94
N ALA A 42 9.12 10.37 17.69
CA ALA A 42 9.13 8.98 17.21
C ALA A 42 9.65 8.83 15.76
N GLU A 43 10.61 9.66 15.36
CA GLU A 43 11.25 9.65 14.06
C GLU A 43 12.19 8.44 13.98
N LYS A 44 11.89 7.56 13.01
CA LYS A 44 12.73 6.41 12.69
C LYS A 44 13.45 6.68 11.37
N VAL A 45 14.75 6.42 11.34
CA VAL A 45 15.54 6.52 10.11
C VAL A 45 15.89 5.12 9.66
N LEU A 46 15.52 4.78 8.42
CA LEU A 46 15.82 3.48 7.83
C LEU A 46 16.91 3.65 6.77
N LYS A 47 18.12 3.22 7.11
CA LYS A 47 19.25 3.16 6.17
C LYS A 47 19.19 1.84 5.40
N ILE A 48 19.01 1.90 4.08
CA ILE A 48 18.90 0.69 3.23
C ILE A 48 20.23 0.44 2.51
N THR A 49 20.84 1.50 1.98
CA THR A 49 22.20 1.52 1.42
C THR A 49 22.89 2.82 1.85
N GLU A 50 24.16 3.02 1.48
CA GLU A 50 24.84 4.32 1.70
C GLU A 50 24.13 5.50 1.03
N ASP A 51 23.50 5.26 -0.13
CA ASP A 51 22.85 6.30 -0.94
C ASP A 51 21.32 6.34 -0.77
N LEU A 52 20.74 5.35 -0.07
CA LEU A 52 19.29 5.22 0.12
C LEU A 52 18.94 5.14 1.60
N THR A 53 18.40 6.24 2.12
CA THR A 53 17.94 6.38 3.50
C THR A 53 16.54 6.98 3.50
N LEU A 54 15.62 6.37 4.23
CA LEU A 54 14.26 6.87 4.44
C LEU A 54 14.13 7.45 5.85
N TYR A 55 13.34 8.51 5.98
CA TYR A 55 12.97 9.07 7.27
C TYR A 55 11.47 8.87 7.42
N LEU A 56 11.13 8.02 8.37
CA LEU A 56 9.85 7.35 8.44
C LEU A 56 8.87 8.16 9.26
N GLU A 57 7.76 8.53 8.62
CA GLU A 57 6.58 9.08 9.26
C GLU A 57 5.49 8.01 9.35
N LYS A 58 4.74 7.98 10.46
CA LYS A 58 3.61 7.05 10.61
C LYS A 58 2.56 7.32 9.54
N SER A 59 2.03 6.25 8.96
CA SER A 59 0.93 6.33 8.02
C SER A 59 -0.35 5.76 8.62
N SER A 60 -1.49 6.20 8.08
CA SER A 60 -2.79 5.64 8.41
C SER A 60 -3.66 5.61 7.16
N VAL A 61 -4.21 4.44 6.87
CA VAL A 61 -5.00 4.15 5.67
C VAL A 61 -6.22 3.28 5.97
N LEU A 62 -6.21 2.51 7.06
CA LEU A 62 -7.31 1.63 7.45
C LEU A 62 -8.34 2.37 8.31
N ALA A 63 -9.60 1.96 8.18
CA ALA A 63 -10.60 2.23 9.19
C ALA A 63 -10.28 1.43 10.46
N LYS A 64 -10.67 1.97 11.62
CA LYS A 64 -10.44 1.35 12.93
C LYS A 64 -10.97 -0.08 13.01
N GLU A 65 -12.18 -0.32 12.51
CA GLU A 65 -12.70 -1.66 12.31
C GLU A 65 -12.60 -1.99 10.82
N PHE A 66 -11.76 -2.95 10.47
CA PHE A 66 -11.52 -3.37 9.10
C PHE A 66 -12.13 -4.75 8.85
N LEU A 67 -13.01 -4.87 7.85
CA LEU A 67 -13.72 -6.11 7.58
C LEU A 67 -13.01 -6.95 6.51
N LEU A 68 -12.39 -8.05 6.92
CA LEU A 68 -11.90 -9.08 6.01
C LEU A 68 -13.01 -10.08 5.68
N ARG A 69 -13.26 -10.29 4.38
CA ARG A 69 -14.18 -11.30 3.85
C ARG A 69 -13.40 -12.35 3.09
N THR A 70 -13.46 -13.59 3.57
CA THR A 70 -12.85 -14.74 2.91
C THR A 70 -13.92 -15.74 2.50
N TYR A 71 -13.60 -16.56 1.50
CA TYR A 71 -14.46 -17.64 1.05
C TYR A 71 -13.73 -18.96 1.25
N ASP A 72 -14.28 -19.82 2.10
CA ASP A 72 -13.89 -21.21 2.19
C ASP A 72 -14.94 -22.04 1.46
N GLU A 73 -14.58 -22.53 0.27
CA GLU A 73 -15.46 -23.18 -0.72
C GLU A 73 -16.68 -22.33 -1.11
N ARG A 74 -17.75 -22.39 -0.30
CA ARG A 74 -19.04 -21.68 -0.51
C ARG A 74 -19.47 -20.88 0.72
N LEU A 75 -18.74 -20.97 1.84
CA LEU A 75 -19.08 -20.25 3.05
C LEU A 75 -18.28 -18.95 3.08
N MET A 76 -19.02 -17.84 3.15
CA MET A 76 -18.44 -16.53 3.37
C MET A 76 -18.14 -16.36 4.86
N GLN A 77 -16.88 -16.09 5.18
CA GLN A 77 -16.46 -15.78 6.54
C GLN A 77 -16.19 -14.28 6.69
N HIS A 78 -16.73 -13.70 7.76
CA HIS A 78 -16.49 -12.31 8.14
C HIS A 78 -15.56 -12.25 9.34
N THR A 79 -14.44 -11.55 9.19
CA THR A 79 -13.49 -11.31 10.29
C THR A 79 -13.29 -9.81 10.44
N TYR A 80 -13.68 -9.27 11.60
CA TYR A 80 -13.40 -7.89 11.96
C TYR A 80 -12.00 -7.82 12.58
N LEU A 81 -11.15 -6.98 12.01
CA LEU A 81 -9.77 -6.76 12.43
C LEU A 81 -9.63 -5.33 12.94
N ASP A 82 -8.71 -5.13 13.88
CA ASP A 82 -8.33 -3.80 14.33
C ASP A 82 -7.37 -3.16 13.32
N GLY A 83 -7.84 -2.11 12.65
CA GLY A 83 -7.07 -1.39 11.64
C GLY A 83 -5.83 -0.72 12.22
N GLU A 84 -5.91 -0.17 13.44
CA GLU A 84 -4.77 0.48 14.10
C GLU A 84 -3.63 -0.52 14.34
N SER A 85 -3.97 -1.74 14.77
CA SER A 85 -3.03 -2.84 14.92
C SER A 85 -2.44 -3.31 13.58
N LEU A 86 -3.24 -3.35 12.50
CA LEU A 86 -2.77 -3.78 11.17
C LEU A 86 -1.79 -2.79 10.52
N GLU A 87 -1.97 -1.50 10.76
CA GLU A 87 -1.10 -0.44 10.23
C GLU A 87 -0.05 0.06 11.24
N GLU A 88 0.05 -0.56 12.41
CA GLU A 88 0.96 -0.13 13.47
C GLU A 88 2.41 0.00 12.98
N ASN A 89 2.81 -0.81 12.01
CA ASN A 89 4.16 -0.86 11.46
C ASN A 89 4.28 -0.18 10.08
N LEU A 90 3.26 0.54 9.64
CA LEU A 90 3.20 1.22 8.36
C LEU A 90 3.79 2.65 8.45
N TYR A 91 4.73 2.93 7.56
CA TYR A 91 5.41 4.22 7.48
C TYR A 91 5.53 4.71 6.04
N HIS A 92 5.76 6.01 5.88
CA HIS A 92 6.09 6.61 4.60
C HIS A 92 7.28 7.57 4.72
N ASP A 93 7.90 7.89 3.58
CA ASP A 93 8.78 9.05 3.42
C ASP A 93 8.32 9.80 2.18
N LEU A 94 7.85 11.04 2.37
CA LEU A 94 7.30 11.84 1.29
C LEU A 94 8.34 12.21 0.23
N ARG A 95 9.62 12.37 0.60
CA ARG A 95 10.66 12.81 -0.35
C ARG A 95 10.96 11.76 -1.42
N SER A 96 10.93 10.49 -1.03
CA SER A 96 11.13 9.37 -1.93
C SER A 96 9.81 8.77 -2.42
N LEU A 97 8.66 9.28 -1.96
CA LEU A 97 7.34 8.70 -2.20
C LEU A 97 7.27 7.22 -1.79
N SER A 98 7.90 6.90 -0.65
CA SER A 98 7.99 5.54 -0.14
C SER A 98 6.82 5.19 0.77
N SER A 99 6.43 3.92 0.77
CA SER A 99 5.46 3.33 1.70
C SER A 99 5.97 1.95 2.09
N VAL A 100 6.30 1.76 3.36
CA VAL A 100 6.95 0.54 3.85
C VAL A 100 6.34 0.07 5.16
N MET A 101 6.29 -1.25 5.34
CA MET A 101 6.08 -1.86 6.65
C MET A 101 7.42 -2.26 7.26
N VAL A 102 7.63 -1.88 8.53
CA VAL A 102 8.88 -2.14 9.27
C VAL A 102 8.56 -2.91 10.54
N SER A 103 9.01 -4.16 10.63
CA SER A 103 8.83 -5.04 11.80
C SER A 103 10.17 -5.45 12.39
N GLN A 104 10.22 -5.62 13.72
CA GLN A 104 11.42 -6.03 14.47
C GLN A 104 11.24 -7.34 15.25
N GLU A 105 10.09 -8.03 15.11
CA GLU A 105 9.74 -9.21 15.94
C GLU A 105 10.73 -10.38 15.83
N SER A 106 11.39 -10.53 14.67
CA SER A 106 12.33 -11.63 14.39
C SER A 106 13.52 -11.13 13.58
N GLY A 107 14.12 -10.05 14.09
CA GLY A 107 15.07 -9.21 13.37
C GLY A 107 14.34 -8.19 12.48
N LEU A 108 15.09 -7.23 11.95
CA LEU A 108 14.53 -6.19 11.09
C LEU A 108 13.97 -6.81 9.81
N LYS A 109 12.70 -6.54 9.52
CA LYS A 109 12.02 -6.88 8.28
C LYS A 109 11.41 -5.63 7.72
N VAL A 110 11.64 -5.42 6.42
CA VAL A 110 11.16 -4.26 5.68
C VAL A 110 10.58 -4.79 4.40
N GLU A 111 9.33 -4.44 4.14
CA GLU A 111 8.69 -4.71 2.86
C GLU A 111 7.94 -3.48 2.39
N GLY A 112 7.96 -3.23 1.09
CA GLY A 112 7.15 -2.19 0.46
C GLY A 112 7.89 -1.42 -0.62
N VAL A 113 7.32 -0.27 -0.95
CA VAL A 113 7.70 0.54 -2.11
C VAL A 113 8.65 1.65 -1.66
N LEU A 114 9.78 1.79 -2.35
CA LEU A 114 10.84 2.75 -2.07
C LEU A 114 10.84 3.95 -3.02
N GLY A 115 9.81 4.05 -3.86
CA GLY A 115 9.61 5.12 -4.83
C GLY A 115 8.84 4.60 -6.05
N PRO A 116 8.92 5.27 -7.21
CA PRO A 116 8.10 4.91 -8.37
C PRO A 116 8.33 3.48 -8.91
N ARG A 117 9.56 2.97 -8.82
CA ARG A 117 9.96 1.69 -9.43
C ARG A 117 10.70 0.75 -8.48
N LEU A 118 11.29 1.28 -7.41
CA LEU A 118 12.12 0.48 -6.53
C LEU A 118 11.29 -0.11 -5.40
N THR A 119 11.45 -1.40 -5.14
CA THR A 119 10.74 -2.13 -4.09
C THR A 119 11.74 -2.93 -3.24
N ILE A 120 11.40 -3.13 -1.97
CA ILE A 120 12.16 -3.96 -1.02
C ILE A 120 11.30 -5.07 -0.46
N ARG A 121 11.89 -6.25 -0.29
CA ARG A 121 11.28 -7.38 0.43
C ARG A 121 12.32 -8.13 1.27
N PRO A 122 11.92 -8.79 2.36
CA PRO A 122 12.80 -9.73 3.06
C PRO A 122 13.23 -10.86 2.11
N SER A 123 14.49 -11.27 2.19
CA SER A 123 14.96 -12.45 1.48
C SER A 123 14.52 -13.71 2.24
N LEU A 124 13.90 -14.65 1.52
CA LEU A 124 13.50 -15.96 2.08
C LEU A 124 14.65 -16.97 2.07
N GLU A 125 15.63 -16.79 1.18
CA GLU A 125 16.69 -17.76 0.89
C GLU A 125 18.07 -17.31 1.40
N ALA A 126 18.31 -16.00 1.52
CA ALA A 126 19.63 -15.49 1.90
C ALA A 126 19.83 -15.49 3.42
N ALA A 127 20.98 -16.03 3.84
CA ALA A 127 21.38 -16.18 5.23
C ALA A 127 21.39 -14.84 5.99
N ARG A 128 21.10 -14.93 7.30
CA ARG A 128 21.38 -13.86 8.26
C ARG A 128 22.88 -13.63 8.34
N THR A 129 23.31 -12.38 8.53
CA THR A 129 24.72 -12.15 8.89
C THR A 129 25.05 -12.80 10.23
N ALA A 130 26.35 -12.97 10.52
CA ALA A 130 26.80 -13.45 11.83
C ALA A 130 26.28 -12.58 13.00
N ASP A 131 26.05 -11.29 12.73
CA ASP A 131 25.51 -10.31 13.68
C ASP A 131 23.97 -10.30 13.73
N GLY A 132 23.29 -11.19 13.01
CA GLY A 132 21.84 -11.35 13.04
C GLY A 132 21.05 -10.39 12.15
N HIS A 133 21.69 -9.63 11.26
CA HIS A 133 21.00 -8.79 10.28
C HIS A 133 20.32 -9.66 9.22
N ASN A 134 19.03 -9.44 9.01
CA ASN A 134 18.27 -10.11 7.96
C ASN A 134 18.62 -9.49 6.61
N ALA A 135 18.80 -10.33 5.60
CA ALA A 135 18.99 -9.90 4.22
C ALA A 135 17.67 -9.50 3.57
N HIS A 136 17.73 -8.47 2.72
CA HIS A 136 16.61 -8.00 1.92
C HIS A 136 17.00 -7.92 0.45
N ILE A 137 16.01 -8.01 -0.42
CA ILE A 137 16.17 -7.91 -1.86
C ILE A 137 15.57 -6.57 -2.30
N LEU A 138 16.40 -5.75 -2.94
CA LEU A 138 15.96 -4.61 -3.74
C LEU A 138 15.76 -5.07 -5.18
N TYR A 139 14.65 -4.68 -5.78
CA TYR A 139 14.35 -4.97 -7.17
C TYR A 139 13.53 -3.84 -7.79
N GLU A 140 13.68 -3.68 -9.10
CA GLU A 140 12.88 -2.74 -9.87
C GLU A 140 11.63 -3.45 -10.41
N VAL A 141 10.49 -2.78 -10.27
CA VAL A 141 9.25 -3.16 -10.94
C VAL A 141 9.27 -2.48 -12.31
N ALA A 142 9.15 -3.29 -13.37
CA ALA A 142 9.14 -2.81 -14.73
C ALA A 142 7.97 -1.83 -14.95
N ASP A 143 8.18 -0.84 -15.82
CA ASP A 143 7.03 -0.14 -16.39
C ASP A 143 6.20 -1.17 -17.16
N GLU A 144 4.89 -1.18 -16.96
CA GLU A 144 4.01 -1.82 -17.92
C GLU A 144 4.23 -1.08 -19.26
N THR A 145 5.03 -1.68 -20.16
CA THR A 145 5.28 -1.16 -21.49
C THR A 145 4.00 -1.23 -22.30
N GLU A 146 3.08 -0.27 -22.15
CA GLU A 146 1.86 -0.07 -22.96
C GLU A 146 1.21 -1.36 -23.48
N SER A 147 1.27 -2.45 -22.71
CA SER A 147 0.79 -3.75 -23.17
C SER A 147 -0.61 -3.80 -22.63
N GLY A 148 -1.51 -3.13 -23.36
CA GLY A 148 -2.91 -2.92 -23.08
C GLY A 148 -3.50 -3.92 -22.08
N SER A 149 -3.34 -3.61 -20.80
CA SER A 149 -4.48 -3.69 -19.92
C SER A 149 -5.45 -2.67 -20.51
N GLU A 150 -6.30 -3.13 -21.44
CA GLU A 150 -7.64 -2.56 -21.49
C GLU A 150 -8.14 -2.72 -20.07
N ALA A 151 -7.89 -1.71 -19.23
CA ALA A 151 -8.81 -1.39 -18.18
C ALA A 151 -10.14 -1.37 -18.92
N VAL A 152 -10.92 -2.44 -18.78
CA VAL A 152 -12.28 -2.47 -19.27
C VAL A 152 -12.97 -1.45 -18.41
N PHE A 153 -12.86 -0.19 -18.83
CA PHE A 153 -13.82 0.83 -18.49
C PHE A 153 -15.10 0.28 -19.12
N THR A 154 -15.81 -0.56 -18.36
CA THR A 154 -17.24 -0.63 -18.50
C THR A 154 -17.69 0.79 -18.20
N HIS A 155 -17.77 1.59 -19.26
CA HIS A 155 -18.63 2.75 -19.30
C HIS A 155 -20.03 2.18 -19.06
N ALA A 156 -20.37 1.90 -17.80
CA ALA A 156 -21.75 2.06 -17.39
C ALA A 156 -22.01 3.51 -17.74
N SER A 157 -22.81 3.73 -18.79
CA SER A 157 -23.39 5.03 -19.04
C SER A 157 -24.33 5.30 -17.87
N SER A 158 -23.75 5.67 -16.73
CA SER A 158 -24.47 6.32 -15.67
C SER A 158 -24.86 7.64 -16.30
N ASN A 159 -26.12 7.74 -16.75
CA ASN A 159 -26.76 9.02 -16.96
C ASN A 159 -26.82 9.67 -15.57
N VAL A 160 -25.70 10.18 -15.09
CA VAL A 160 -25.66 11.06 -13.94
C VAL A 160 -26.29 12.34 -14.47
N PRO A 161 -27.52 12.69 -14.06
CA PRO A 161 -28.11 13.94 -14.49
C PRO A 161 -27.13 15.04 -14.14
N ASP A 162 -26.85 15.90 -15.12
CA ASP A 162 -25.96 17.03 -14.99
C ASP A 162 -26.36 17.80 -13.74
N ARG A 163 -25.56 17.66 -12.68
CA ARG A 163 -25.93 18.17 -11.37
C ARG A 163 -25.69 19.66 -11.48
N GLN A 164 -26.77 20.39 -11.72
CA GLN A 164 -26.82 21.84 -11.81
C GLN A 164 -25.80 22.42 -10.82
N GLU A 165 -24.73 23.04 -11.34
CA GLU A 165 -23.68 23.68 -10.56
C GLU A 165 -24.33 24.80 -9.73
N ASN A 166 -24.85 24.43 -8.56
CA ASN A 166 -24.84 25.36 -7.45
C ASN A 166 -23.35 25.61 -7.19
N LYS A 167 -22.92 26.87 -7.34
CA LYS A 167 -21.64 27.38 -6.81
C LYS A 167 -21.62 27.18 -5.29
N GLY A 168 -21.50 25.95 -4.85
CA GLY A 168 -21.66 25.51 -3.48
C GLY A 168 -20.40 24.79 -3.05
N ASP A 169 -19.73 25.41 -2.07
CA ASP A 169 -18.56 25.00 -1.31
C ASP A 169 -17.44 24.28 -2.07
N THR A 170 -16.27 24.93 -2.13
CA THR A 170 -15.01 24.28 -2.46
C THR A 170 -14.79 23.10 -1.51
N VAL A 171 -14.71 21.88 -2.05
CA VAL A 171 -14.43 20.69 -1.25
C VAL A 171 -12.95 20.67 -0.94
N ASP A 172 -12.57 20.95 0.29
CA ASP A 172 -11.14 21.00 0.66
C ASP A 172 -10.50 19.61 0.73
N LEU A 173 -11.29 18.56 1.04
CA LEU A 173 -10.79 17.19 1.21
C LEU A 173 -11.81 16.13 0.82
N ILE A 174 -11.44 15.30 -0.15
CA ILE A 174 -12.19 14.12 -0.60
C ILE A 174 -11.62 12.88 0.09
N ARG A 175 -12.50 12.04 0.65
CA ARG A 175 -12.14 10.77 1.30
C ARG A 175 -12.85 9.56 0.68
N PRO A 176 -12.35 9.03 -0.45
CA PRO A 176 -12.92 7.84 -1.05
C PRO A 176 -12.69 6.61 -0.16
N GLU A 177 -13.73 5.81 0.04
CA GLU A 177 -13.64 4.53 0.74
C GLU A 177 -13.45 3.41 -0.28
N LEU A 178 -12.45 2.57 -0.03
CA LEU A 178 -12.05 1.51 -0.94
C LEU A 178 -12.49 0.15 -0.41
N LEU A 179 -13.22 -0.57 -1.25
CA LEU A 179 -13.44 -2.01 -1.12
C LEU A 179 -12.56 -2.71 -2.15
N ILE A 180 -11.62 -3.53 -1.68
CA ILE A 180 -10.71 -4.26 -2.55
C ILE A 180 -11.15 -5.72 -2.63
N CYS A 181 -11.33 -6.20 -3.85
CA CYS A 181 -11.59 -7.61 -4.12
C CYS A 181 -10.39 -8.21 -4.84
N VAL A 182 -9.96 -9.35 -4.32
CA VAL A 182 -8.79 -10.08 -4.79
C VAL A 182 -9.24 -11.44 -5.28
N ASP A 183 -8.88 -11.78 -6.52
CA ASP A 183 -9.18 -13.10 -7.07
C ASP A 183 -8.31 -14.19 -6.44
N SER A 184 -8.70 -15.46 -6.62
CA SER A 184 -8.00 -16.60 -6.05
C SER A 184 -6.60 -16.85 -6.64
N THR A 185 -6.36 -16.41 -7.88
CA THR A 185 -5.08 -16.55 -8.59
C THR A 185 -4.04 -15.55 -8.07
N PHE A 186 -4.46 -14.30 -7.81
CA PHE A 186 -3.61 -13.33 -7.15
C PHE A 186 -3.40 -13.67 -5.68
N ALA A 187 -4.47 -14.06 -4.97
CA ALA A 187 -4.38 -14.45 -3.56
C ALA A 187 -3.42 -15.63 -3.34
N SER A 188 -3.35 -16.59 -4.26
CA SER A 188 -2.44 -17.74 -4.16
C SER A 188 -0.96 -17.41 -4.32
N GLN A 189 -0.62 -16.20 -4.78
CA GLN A 189 0.78 -15.72 -4.79
C GLN A 189 1.29 -15.37 -3.38
N PHE A 190 0.39 -15.31 -2.39
CA PHE A 190 0.72 -14.98 -1.01
C PHE A 190 0.65 -16.22 -0.13
N PRO A 191 1.55 -16.35 0.86
CA PRO A 191 1.55 -17.50 1.76
C PRO A 191 0.32 -17.56 2.67
N ASP A 192 -0.23 -16.40 3.03
CA ASP A 192 -1.42 -16.28 3.88
C ASP A 192 -2.16 -14.94 3.64
N HIS A 193 -3.36 -14.82 4.21
CA HIS A 193 -4.15 -13.59 4.13
C HIS A 193 -3.47 -12.38 4.80
N LYS A 194 -2.59 -12.59 5.78
CA LYS A 194 -1.88 -11.48 6.44
C LYS A 194 -0.87 -10.87 5.46
N ALA A 195 -0.11 -11.69 4.74
CA ALA A 195 0.82 -11.24 3.72
C ALA A 195 0.11 -10.51 2.58
N LEU A 196 -1.04 -11.03 2.12
CA LEU A 196 -1.88 -10.33 1.15
C LEU A 196 -2.38 -8.98 1.67
N LEU A 197 -2.86 -8.93 2.92
CA LEU A 197 -3.31 -7.68 3.53
C LEU A 197 -2.19 -6.66 3.63
N ARG A 198 -0.99 -7.06 4.07
CA ARG A 198 0.18 -6.17 4.12
C ARG A 198 0.49 -5.57 2.76
N TYR A 199 0.49 -6.39 1.71
CA TYR A 199 0.68 -5.92 0.33
C TYR A 199 -0.37 -4.88 -0.08
N VAL A 200 -1.65 -5.15 0.18
CA VAL A 200 -2.77 -4.24 -0.15
C VAL A 200 -2.65 -2.92 0.62
N ILE A 201 -2.39 -2.99 1.92
CA ILE A 201 -2.24 -1.82 2.80
C ILE A 201 -1.08 -0.93 2.30
N ILE A 202 0.09 -1.52 2.05
CA ILE A 202 1.26 -0.81 1.53
C ILE A 202 0.95 -0.13 0.19
N SER A 203 0.25 -0.86 -0.70
CA SER A 203 -0.10 -0.38 -2.04
C SER A 203 -1.03 0.83 -1.99
N VAL A 204 -2.12 0.75 -1.22
CA VAL A 204 -3.05 1.88 -1.08
C VAL A 204 -2.39 3.05 -0.36
N ASN A 205 -1.55 2.78 0.64
CA ASN A 205 -0.81 3.84 1.29
C ASN A 205 0.19 4.52 0.34
N SER A 206 0.86 3.78 -0.54
CA SER A 206 1.71 4.35 -1.60
C SER A 206 0.94 5.33 -2.49
N VAL A 207 -0.32 5.01 -2.81
CA VAL A 207 -1.21 5.93 -3.53
C VAL A 207 -1.54 7.17 -2.70
N ASN A 208 -1.84 7.01 -1.41
CA ASN A 208 -2.05 8.15 -0.50
C ASN A 208 -0.82 9.04 -0.40
N VAL A 209 0.39 8.48 -0.30
CA VAL A 209 1.65 9.24 -0.28
C VAL A 209 1.81 10.10 -1.52
N ARG A 210 1.40 9.61 -2.70
CA ARG A 210 1.37 10.42 -3.92
C ARG A 210 0.32 11.53 -3.86
N TYR A 211 -0.87 11.23 -3.33
CA TYR A 211 -1.93 12.24 -3.16
C TYR A 211 -1.59 13.32 -2.13
N LEU A 212 -0.61 13.12 -1.22
CA LEU A 212 -0.12 14.19 -0.35
C LEU A 212 0.49 15.37 -1.14
N THR A 213 0.85 15.16 -2.40
CA THR A 213 1.33 16.22 -3.30
C THR A 213 0.21 17.02 -3.97
N VAL A 214 -1.06 16.65 -3.75
CA VAL A 214 -2.26 17.28 -4.30
C VAL A 214 -3.03 17.99 -3.19
N SER A 215 -3.32 19.29 -3.37
CA SER A 215 -3.91 20.12 -2.31
C SER A 215 -5.32 20.66 -2.60
N GLU A 216 -5.79 20.65 -3.86
CA GLU A 216 -7.04 21.32 -4.25
C GLU A 216 -7.83 20.51 -5.31
N PRO A 217 -8.74 19.60 -4.88
CA PRO A 217 -8.98 19.20 -3.50
C PRO A 217 -7.89 18.26 -2.98
N ALA A 218 -7.63 18.26 -1.67
CA ALA A 218 -6.84 17.20 -1.07
C ALA A 218 -7.58 15.86 -1.18
N VAL A 219 -6.85 14.75 -1.35
CA VAL A 219 -7.44 13.41 -1.48
C VAL A 219 -6.81 12.47 -0.46
N ARG A 220 -7.63 11.69 0.23
CA ARG A 220 -7.16 10.65 1.15
C ARG A 220 -8.04 9.41 1.06
N LEU A 221 -7.51 8.35 0.46
CA LEU A 221 -8.14 7.05 0.37
C LEU A 221 -8.18 6.39 1.75
N ARG A 222 -9.27 5.66 2.02
CA ARG A 222 -9.41 4.85 3.23
C ARG A 222 -9.86 3.43 2.88
N LEU A 223 -9.20 2.44 3.44
CA LEU A 223 -9.60 1.03 3.37
C LEU A 223 -10.60 0.71 4.48
N CYS A 224 -11.70 0.05 4.17
CA CYS A 224 -12.78 -0.26 5.11
C CYS A 224 -13.21 -1.73 5.00
#